data_AF-A0A961GI88-F1
#
_entry.id   AF-A0A961GI88-F1
#
_cell.length_a   1.000
_cell.length_b   1.000
_cell.length_c   1.000
_cell.angle_alpha   90.00
_cell.angle_beta   90.00
_cell.angle_gamma   90.00
#
_symmetry.space_group_name_H-M   'P 1'
#
loop_
_entity.id
_entity.type
_entity.pdbx_description
1 polymer ?
#
loop_
_entity_poly.entity_id
_entity_poly.type
_entity_poly.pdbx_seq_one_letter_code
_entity_poly.pdbx_strand_id
1 'polypeptide(L)'
;EFGAFMADDLAMATTILEVAGIGVTPDARAELETYVSRNPRGKQGQVVYDLRADFGLEPDDLYERFAFYLEAFPQIRREVH
;
A
#
# COMPACT_ATOMS: atom_id res chain seq x y z
N GLU A 1 -2.18 -8.61 -4.99
CA GLU A 1 -2.33 -8.27 -3.54
C GLU A 1 -1.60 -6.98 -3.22
N PHE A 2 -2.02 -6.16 -2.23
CA PHE A 2 -1.42 -4.83 -1.96
C PHE A 2 0.12 -4.85 -1.83
N GLY A 3 0.71 -5.90 -1.25
CA GLY A 3 2.17 -6.04 -1.16
C GLY A 3 2.88 -6.21 -2.51
N ALA A 4 2.39 -7.11 -3.37
CA ALA A 4 2.91 -7.26 -4.74
C ALA A 4 2.47 -6.11 -5.67
N PHE A 5 1.32 -5.51 -5.37
CA PHE A 5 0.76 -4.33 -6.03
C PHE A 5 1.64 -3.09 -5.81
N MET A 6 2.28 -2.98 -4.65
CA MET A 6 3.24 -1.91 -4.32
C MET A 6 4.71 -2.38 -4.43
N ALA A 7 4.97 -3.54 -5.02
CA ALA A 7 6.35 -4.00 -5.25
C ALA A 7 6.95 -3.36 -6.51
N ASP A 8 6.10 -2.98 -7.45
CA ASP A 8 6.45 -2.22 -8.65
C ASP A 8 5.46 -1.06 -8.81
N ASP A 9 5.82 0.08 -8.19
CA ASP A 9 5.00 1.28 -8.18
C ASP A 9 4.74 1.82 -9.60
N LEU A 10 5.68 1.63 -10.54
CA LEU A 10 5.57 2.11 -11.92
C LEU A 10 4.61 1.25 -12.73
N ALA A 11 4.75 -0.08 -12.66
CA ALA A 11 3.83 -1.00 -13.32
C ALA A 11 2.40 -0.80 -12.80
N MET A 12 2.25 -0.52 -11.51
CA MET A 12 0.94 -0.30 -10.93
C MET A 12 0.30 1.02 -11.37
N ALA A 13 1.05 2.13 -11.30
CA ALA A 13 0.56 3.42 -11.78
C ALA A 13 0.11 3.33 -13.25
N THR A 14 0.87 2.62 -14.09
CA THR A 14 0.53 2.38 -15.49
C THR A 14 -0.78 1.60 -15.63
N THR A 15 -0.93 0.51 -14.87
CA THR A 15 -2.15 -0.33 -14.87
C THR A 15 -3.39 0.48 -14.48
N ILE A 16 -3.30 1.34 -13.46
CA ILE A 16 -4.42 2.18 -13.02
C ILE A 16 -4.84 3.15 -14.13
N LEU A 17 -3.89 3.79 -14.81
CA LEU A 17 -4.16 4.73 -15.89
C LEU A 17 -4.81 4.04 -17.10
N GLU A 18 -4.41 2.80 -17.40
CA GLU A 18 -5.03 1.98 -18.44
C GLU A 18 -6.46 1.58 -18.07
N VAL A 19 -6.70 1.11 -16.84
CA VAL A 19 -8.03 0.78 -16.34
C VAL A 19 -8.95 2.01 -16.36
N ALA A 20 -8.41 3.19 -16.09
CA ALA A 20 -9.15 4.46 -16.16
C ALA A 20 -9.41 4.95 -17.59
N GLY A 21 -8.85 4.29 -18.62
CA GLY A 21 -8.98 4.68 -20.02
C GLY A 21 -8.22 5.95 -20.40
N ILE A 22 -7.27 6.40 -19.56
CA ILE A 22 -6.49 7.62 -19.77
C ILE A 22 -5.33 7.35 -20.75
N GLY A 23 -4.85 6.11 -20.80
CA GLY A 23 -3.70 5.70 -21.61
C GLY A 23 -2.37 6.24 -21.06
N VAL A 24 -1.27 5.59 -21.40
CA VAL A 24 0.07 5.99 -20.94
C VAL A 24 0.97 6.23 -22.15
N THR A 25 1.32 7.50 -22.37
CA THR A 25 2.25 7.88 -23.43
C THR A 25 3.70 7.56 -23.00
N PRO A 26 4.65 7.47 -23.95
CA PRO A 26 6.07 7.30 -23.62
C PRO A 26 6.61 8.38 -22.68
N ASP A 27 6.20 9.65 -22.90
CA ASP A 27 6.64 10.77 -22.06
C ASP A 27 6.09 10.65 -20.63
N ALA A 28 4.79 10.33 -20.48
CA ALA A 28 4.18 10.12 -19.17
C ALA A 28 4.87 8.96 -18.42
N ARG A 29 5.23 7.89 -19.11
CA ARG A 29 5.96 6.77 -18.52
C ARG A 29 7.35 7.19 -18.02
N ALA A 30 8.08 7.99 -18.79
CA ALA A 30 9.40 8.49 -18.40
C ALA A 30 9.33 9.44 -17.18
N GLU A 31 8.29 10.27 -17.11
CA GLU A 31 8.03 11.14 -15.95
C GLU A 31 7.71 10.32 -14.69
N LEU A 32 6.86 9.30 -14.81
CA LEU A 32 6.54 8.38 -13.71
C LEU A 32 7.78 7.64 -13.20
N GLU A 33 8.61 7.13 -14.09
CA GLU A 33 9.88 6.45 -13.74
C GLU A 33 10.84 7.41 -13.01
N THR A 34 10.95 8.65 -13.49
CA THR A 34 11.75 9.69 -12.84
C THR A 34 11.22 10.02 -11.44
N TYR A 35 9.90 10.06 -11.27
CA TYR A 35 9.30 10.32 -9.97
C TYR A 35 9.56 9.18 -8.98
N VAL A 36 9.29 7.93 -9.38
CA VAL A 36 9.45 6.75 -8.51
C VAL A 36 10.91 6.58 -8.07
N SER A 37 11.88 6.73 -9.00
CA SER A 37 13.31 6.63 -8.68
C SER A 37 13.79 7.67 -7.66
N ARG A 38 13.19 8.87 -7.64
CA ARG A 38 13.55 9.95 -6.69
C ARG A 38 12.83 9.85 -5.35
N ASN A 39 11.73 9.10 -5.30
CA ASN A 39 10.86 8.95 -4.14
C ASN A 39 10.70 7.48 -3.72
N PRO A 40 11.79 6.76 -3.42
CA PRO A 40 11.70 5.38 -2.95
C PRO A 40 10.87 5.30 -1.66
N ARG A 41 10.06 4.25 -1.56
CA ARG A 41 9.22 4.03 -0.38
C ARG A 41 10.08 3.89 0.88
N GLY A 42 9.61 4.46 1.99
CA GLY A 42 10.35 4.44 3.26
C GLY A 42 11.55 5.39 3.31
N LYS A 43 11.76 6.26 2.31
CA LYS A 43 12.83 7.28 2.31
C LYS A 43 12.91 8.12 3.59
N GLN A 44 11.77 8.35 4.25
CA GLN A 44 11.66 9.14 5.48
C GLN A 44 11.27 8.29 6.70
N GLY A 45 11.45 6.96 6.61
CA GLY A 45 11.02 6.02 7.64
C GLY A 45 9.55 5.62 7.55
N GLN A 46 9.11 4.88 8.56
CA GLN A 46 7.74 4.41 8.73
C GLN A 46 7.28 4.76 10.15
N VAL A 47 6.00 5.08 10.31
CA VAL A 47 5.37 5.24 11.62
C VAL A 47 4.99 3.86 12.15
N VAL A 48 5.45 3.54 13.36
CA VAL A 48 4.99 2.36 14.11
C VAL A 48 3.84 2.83 15.00
N TYR A 49 2.67 2.21 14.84
CA TYR A 49 1.49 2.54 15.64
C TYR A 49 1.45 1.72 16.91
N ASP A 50 1.22 2.39 18.05
CA ASP A 50 0.84 1.73 19.29
C ASP A 50 -0.67 1.89 19.47
N LEU A 51 -1.45 0.86 19.13
CA LEU A 51 -2.91 0.93 19.19
C LEU A 51 -3.43 1.25 20.60
N ARG A 52 -2.71 0.79 21.63
CA ARG A 52 -3.11 1.03 23.02
C ARG A 52 -2.77 2.45 23.44
N ALA A 53 -1.53 2.89 23.22
CA ALA A 53 -1.08 4.21 23.66
C ALA A 53 -1.67 5.37 22.84
N ASP A 54 -1.79 5.20 21.52
CA ASP A 54 -2.20 6.28 20.62
C ASP A 54 -3.73 6.37 20.46
N PHE A 55 -4.43 5.24 20.55
CA PHE A 55 -5.87 5.15 20.25
C PHE A 55 -6.71 4.53 21.36
N GLY A 56 -6.10 3.97 22.41
CA GLY A 56 -6.83 3.27 23.48
C GLY A 56 -7.55 2.01 23.00
N LEU A 57 -7.07 1.39 21.92
CA LEU A 57 -7.66 0.19 21.32
C LEU A 57 -6.86 -1.06 21.68
N GLU A 58 -7.57 -2.14 21.99
CA GLU A 58 -6.96 -3.46 22.06
C GLU A 58 -6.79 -4.05 20.64
N PRO A 59 -5.58 -4.48 20.25
CA PRO A 59 -5.31 -5.05 18.93
C PRO A 59 -6.19 -6.25 18.57
N ASP A 60 -6.49 -7.12 19.53
CA ASP A 60 -7.30 -8.32 19.26
C ASP A 60 -8.74 -7.97 18.88
N ASP A 61 -9.35 -7.00 19.55
CA ASP A 61 -10.70 -6.50 19.22
C ASP A 61 -10.75 -5.90 17.80
N LEU A 62 -9.67 -5.20 17.40
CA LEU A 62 -9.55 -4.67 16.05
C LEU A 62 -9.46 -5.81 15.02
N TYR A 63 -8.65 -6.82 15.28
CA TYR A 63 -8.49 -7.95 14.36
C TYR A 63 -9.75 -8.81 14.25
N GLU A 64 -10.50 -8.99 15.34
CA GLU A 64 -11.79 -9.67 15.32
C GLU A 64 -12.80 -8.89 14.45
N ARG A 65 -12.89 -7.57 14.65
CA ARG A 65 -13.78 -6.71 13.85
C ARG A 65 -13.48 -6.79 12.34
N PHE A 66 -12.23 -6.97 11.96
CA PHE A 66 -11.78 -7.09 10.57
C PHE A 66 -11.57 -8.54 10.10
N ALA A 67 -12.02 -9.55 10.87
CA ALA A 67 -11.80 -10.96 10.54
C ALA A 67 -12.29 -11.32 9.14
N PHE A 68 -13.48 -10.85 8.74
CA PHE A 68 -14.04 -11.08 7.41
C PHE A 68 -13.12 -10.60 6.27
N TYR A 69 -12.41 -9.49 6.48
CA TYR A 69 -11.53 -8.90 5.48
C TYR A 69 -10.19 -9.65 5.44
N LEU A 70 -9.68 -10.06 6.60
CA LEU A 70 -8.45 -10.86 6.69
C LEU A 70 -8.64 -12.28 6.15
N GLU A 71 -9.84 -12.85 6.28
CA GLU A 71 -10.21 -14.12 5.66
C GLU A 71 -10.27 -14.02 4.13
N ALA A 72 -10.82 -12.92 3.60
CA ALA A 72 -10.83 -12.66 2.15
C ALA A 72 -9.43 -12.38 1.59
N PHE A 73 -8.51 -11.88 2.42
CA PHE A 73 -7.16 -11.47 2.04
C PHE A 73 -6.11 -12.05 3.02
N PRO A 74 -5.87 -13.38 3.02
CA PRO A 74 -5.04 -14.06 4.01
C PRO A 74 -3.56 -13.66 3.98
N GLN A 75 -3.11 -12.99 2.92
CA GLN A 75 -1.76 -12.44 2.78
C GLN A 75 -1.49 -11.18 3.63
N ILE A 76 -2.53 -10.54 4.19
CA ILE A 76 -2.36 -9.37 5.05
C ILE A 76 -1.76 -9.81 6.39
N ARG A 77 -0.63 -9.21 6.78
CA ARG A 77 0.03 -9.51 8.05
C ARG A 77 -0.57 -8.66 9.16
N ARG A 78 -0.64 -9.23 10.37
CA ARG A 78 -0.88 -8.46 11.59
C ARG A 78 0.40 -7.68 11.91
N GLU A 79 0.35 -6.36 11.77
CA GLU A 79 1.51 -5.49 11.99
C GLU A 79 1.56 -4.91 13.42
N VAL A 80 0.49 -5.06 14.21
CA VAL A 80 0.41 -4.55 15.58
C VAL A 80 0.08 -5.70 16.55
N HIS A 81 0.73 -5.72 17.71
CA HIS A 81 0.52 -6.69 18.79
C HIS A 81 0.12 -5.97 20.08
#